data_AF-W9YGS8-F1
#
_entry.id   AF-W9YGS8-F1
#
_cell.length_a   1.000
_cell.length_b   1.000
_cell.length_c   1.000
_cell.angle_alpha   90.00
_cell.angle_beta   90.00
_cell.angle_gamma   90.00
#
_symmetry.space_group_name_H-M   'P 1'
#
loop_
_entity.id
_entity.type
_entity.pdbx_description
1 polymer ?
#
loop_
_entity_poly.entity_id
_entity_poly.type
_entity_poly.pdbx_seq_one_letter_code
_entity_poly.pdbx_strand_id
1 'polypeptide(L)'
;MNQMNGYIVSLVPPSNFRHHSLKLIHLFSAGIDSLANHPILTDSAIPITTSSGIHGPPIAEWVILTTLVASKHYATQYEWQKQHRWATDRSELRGTTDWVGKTVGIAGYGSIGRQVARVFSALGANIHAYTASPRPTPSSRADTGYFVPGTGDPSGSIPRAWYSGTSKTSLHTFLASGLDALVIALPLTPATRHLFGEEEFNVLGRRALPAPTSTSTPTASPTSIPKTSFLINIARGPLIDQAALIKALNDGTLSGAALDVADPEPLPADDPLWDAKNVIITPHASSLGLEYVRRSYDLFMTNWERRERGERLFNLVDRKKGY
;
A
#
# COMPACT_ATOMS: atom_id res chain seq x y z
N MET A 1 -21.48 3.75 -21.19
CA MET A 1 -20.97 2.40 -21.49
C MET A 1 -20.82 2.32 -23.00
N ASN A 2 -19.61 2.44 -23.53
CA ASN A 2 -19.37 2.42 -24.99
C ASN A 2 -19.20 0.96 -25.43
N GLN A 3 -20.19 0.41 -26.12
CA GLN A 3 -20.08 -0.93 -26.73
C GLN A 3 -19.39 -0.79 -28.10
N MET A 4 -18.12 -1.16 -28.18
CA MET A 4 -17.45 -1.47 -29.44
C MET A 4 -17.55 -2.99 -29.64
N ASN A 5 -17.87 -3.47 -30.84
CA ASN A 5 -18.14 -4.88 -31.20
C ASN A 5 -17.51 -5.95 -30.28
N GLY A 6 -18.27 -6.37 -29.25
CA GLY A 6 -17.85 -7.42 -28.32
C GLY A 6 -16.97 -6.99 -27.14
N TYR A 7 -16.90 -5.72 -26.78
CA TYR A 7 -16.09 -5.22 -25.66
C TYR A 7 -16.95 -4.37 -24.70
N ILE A 8 -16.75 -4.56 -23.39
CA ILE A 8 -17.35 -3.71 -22.35
C ILE A 8 -16.25 -3.07 -21.52
N VAL A 9 -16.35 -1.75 -21.36
CA VAL A 9 -15.50 -0.94 -20.50
C VAL A 9 -16.39 -0.23 -19.50
N SER A 10 -16.17 -0.46 -18.21
CA SER A 10 -17.04 0.10 -17.16
C SER A 10 -16.34 0.21 -15.81
N LEU A 11 -16.82 1.13 -14.97
CA LEU A 11 -16.44 1.26 -13.57
C LEU A 11 -17.07 0.15 -12.71
N VAL A 12 -18.30 -0.22 -13.03
CA VAL A 12 -19.07 -1.28 -12.36
C VAL A 12 -19.42 -2.37 -13.36
N PRO A 13 -19.52 -3.64 -12.96
CA PRO A 13 -19.92 -4.70 -13.87
C PRO A 13 -21.25 -4.40 -14.54
N PRO A 14 -21.38 -4.69 -15.84
CA PRO A 14 -22.65 -4.59 -16.53
C PRO A 14 -23.65 -5.60 -15.95
N SER A 15 -24.89 -5.17 -15.74
CA SER A 15 -26.00 -6.05 -15.33
C SER A 15 -26.41 -7.04 -16.45
N ASN A 16 -26.12 -6.71 -17.71
CA ASN A 16 -26.39 -7.57 -18.86
C ASN A 16 -25.10 -7.88 -19.65
N PHE A 17 -24.43 -8.99 -19.29
CA PHE A 17 -23.19 -9.46 -19.92
C PHE A 17 -23.37 -10.72 -20.79
N ARG A 18 -24.60 -11.22 -20.95
CA ARG A 18 -24.90 -12.50 -21.64
C ARG A 18 -24.95 -12.38 -23.17
N HIS A 19 -24.19 -11.47 -23.76
CA HIS A 19 -24.14 -11.31 -25.21
C HIS A 19 -23.16 -12.32 -25.83
N HIS A 20 -23.61 -13.12 -26.80
CA HIS A 20 -22.80 -14.21 -27.38
C HIS A 20 -21.54 -13.72 -28.11
N SER A 21 -21.50 -12.44 -28.52
CA SER A 21 -20.31 -11.83 -29.12
C SER A 21 -19.40 -11.10 -28.13
N LEU A 22 -19.70 -11.12 -26.82
CA LEU A 22 -18.88 -10.45 -25.81
C LEU A 22 -17.55 -11.19 -25.63
N LYS A 23 -16.47 -10.49 -25.95
CA LYS A 23 -15.09 -10.97 -25.96
C LYS A 23 -14.39 -10.62 -24.65
N LEU A 24 -14.46 -9.39 -24.17
CA LEU A 24 -13.69 -8.89 -23.03
C LEU A 24 -14.49 -7.93 -22.17
N ILE A 25 -14.29 -7.99 -20.86
CA ILE A 25 -14.72 -6.98 -19.90
C ILE A 25 -13.48 -6.32 -19.30
N HIS A 26 -13.43 -4.99 -19.30
CA HIS A 26 -12.41 -4.21 -18.63
C HIS A 26 -13.03 -3.37 -17.52
N LEU A 27 -12.55 -3.58 -16.30
CA LEU A 27 -12.95 -2.85 -15.11
C LEU A 27 -11.97 -1.72 -14.84
N PHE A 28 -12.50 -0.52 -14.57
CA PHE A 28 -11.69 0.65 -14.25
C PHE A 28 -11.09 0.60 -12.84
N SER A 29 -11.63 -0.23 -11.95
CA SER A 29 -11.02 -0.50 -10.65
C SER A 29 -9.78 -1.38 -10.78
N ALA A 30 -8.89 -1.36 -9.77
CA ALA A 30 -7.86 -2.40 -9.62
C ALA A 30 -8.33 -3.61 -8.84
N GLY A 31 -9.06 -3.39 -7.74
CA GLY A 31 -9.65 -4.43 -6.92
C GLY A 31 -11.02 -4.86 -7.46
N ILE A 32 -11.35 -6.13 -7.23
CA ILE A 32 -12.63 -6.74 -7.60
C ILE A 32 -13.33 -7.37 -6.39
N ASP A 33 -12.89 -7.01 -5.18
CA ASP A 33 -13.39 -7.55 -3.91
C ASP A 33 -14.91 -7.42 -3.77
N SER A 34 -15.50 -6.30 -4.20
CA SER A 34 -16.95 -6.09 -4.22
C SER A 34 -17.71 -7.00 -5.20
N LEU A 35 -17.01 -7.69 -6.10
CA LEU A 35 -17.58 -8.50 -7.17
C LEU A 35 -17.47 -10.00 -6.93
N ALA A 36 -16.87 -10.44 -5.82
CA ALA A 36 -16.54 -11.84 -5.55
C ALA A 36 -17.71 -12.82 -5.80
N ASN A 37 -18.94 -12.39 -5.48
CA ASN A 37 -20.16 -13.20 -5.65
C ASN A 37 -21.01 -12.78 -6.86
N HIS A 38 -20.53 -11.86 -7.70
CA HIS A 38 -21.27 -11.36 -8.85
C HIS A 38 -21.27 -12.42 -9.97
N PRO A 39 -22.39 -12.66 -10.68
CA PRO A 39 -22.51 -13.66 -11.75
C PRO A 39 -21.47 -13.55 -12.87
N ILE A 40 -20.91 -12.34 -13.08
CA ILE A 40 -19.83 -12.11 -14.04
C ILE A 40 -18.54 -12.87 -13.64
N LEU A 41 -18.29 -13.06 -12.34
CA LEU A 41 -17.17 -13.80 -11.77
C LEU A 41 -17.48 -15.28 -11.53
N THR A 42 -18.73 -15.64 -11.24
CA THR A 42 -19.10 -17.03 -10.92
C THR A 42 -19.57 -17.83 -12.14
N ASP A 43 -20.31 -17.20 -13.08
CA ASP A 43 -21.12 -17.91 -14.08
C ASP A 43 -20.69 -17.62 -15.53
N SER A 44 -19.51 -17.03 -15.73
CA SER A 44 -19.04 -16.61 -17.05
C SER A 44 -17.62 -17.08 -17.34
N ALA A 45 -17.35 -17.44 -18.59
CA ALA A 45 -16.00 -17.68 -19.09
C ALA A 45 -15.36 -16.43 -19.73
N ILE A 46 -16.08 -15.29 -19.77
CA ILE A 46 -15.58 -14.08 -20.43
C ILE A 46 -14.33 -13.57 -19.68
N PRO A 47 -13.22 -13.32 -20.37
CA PRO A 47 -12.05 -12.69 -19.79
C PRO A 47 -12.38 -11.34 -19.15
N ILE A 48 -11.86 -11.11 -17.95
CA ILE A 48 -12.01 -9.86 -17.21
C ILE A 48 -10.62 -9.31 -16.92
N THR A 49 -10.39 -8.05 -17.28
CA THR A 49 -9.16 -7.33 -16.95
C THR A 49 -9.46 -6.13 -16.05
N THR A 50 -8.50 -5.72 -15.25
CA THR A 50 -8.62 -4.55 -14.36
C THR A 50 -7.65 -3.45 -14.76
N SER A 51 -7.84 -2.26 -14.20
CA SER A 51 -6.90 -1.14 -14.31
C SER A 51 -5.76 -1.21 -13.29
N SER A 52 -5.48 -2.38 -12.71
CA SER A 52 -4.30 -2.57 -11.88
C SER A 52 -3.04 -2.08 -12.62
N GLY A 53 -2.12 -1.45 -11.90
CA GLY A 53 -0.94 -0.84 -12.52
C GLY A 53 -1.00 0.65 -12.78
N ILE A 54 -2.19 1.25 -12.91
CA ILE A 54 -2.31 2.70 -13.17
C ILE A 54 -2.21 3.56 -11.90
N HIS A 55 -2.51 2.96 -10.73
CA HIS A 55 -2.65 3.68 -9.46
C HIS A 55 -1.33 3.88 -8.71
N GLY A 56 -0.24 3.24 -9.15
CA GLY A 56 1.07 3.36 -8.49
C GLY A 56 1.48 4.81 -8.23
N PRO A 57 1.47 5.71 -9.24
CA PRO A 57 1.90 7.09 -9.05
C PRO A 57 1.11 7.89 -8.01
N PRO A 58 -0.22 8.08 -8.13
CA PRO A 58 -0.96 8.92 -7.18
C PRO A 58 -0.95 8.33 -5.76
N ILE A 59 -1.00 7.01 -5.61
CA ILE A 59 -0.93 6.37 -4.29
C ILE A 59 0.44 6.59 -3.66
N ALA A 60 1.53 6.47 -4.42
CA ALA A 60 2.86 6.73 -3.90
C ALA A 60 3.04 8.20 -3.49
N GLU A 61 2.47 9.15 -4.23
CA GLU A 61 2.45 10.56 -3.82
C GLU A 61 1.74 10.75 -2.48
N TRP A 62 0.58 10.10 -2.28
CA TRP A 62 -0.15 10.16 -1.01
C TRP A 62 0.65 9.52 0.15
N VAL A 63 1.30 8.37 -0.07
CA VAL A 63 2.16 7.71 0.92
C VAL A 63 3.31 8.63 1.33
N ILE A 64 3.97 9.28 0.37
CA ILE A 64 5.09 10.18 0.64
C ILE A 64 4.60 11.47 1.31
N LEU A 65 3.47 12.02 0.87
CA LEU A 65 2.84 13.19 1.49
C LEU A 65 2.59 12.95 2.99
N THR A 66 1.87 11.89 3.32
CA THR A 66 1.48 11.61 4.71
C THR A 66 2.69 11.29 5.60
N THR A 67 3.67 10.57 5.07
CA THR A 67 4.91 10.29 5.80
C THR A 67 5.80 11.54 5.98
N LEU A 68 5.80 12.48 5.05
CA LEU A 68 6.45 13.78 5.22
C LEU A 68 5.69 14.67 6.21
N VAL A 69 4.36 14.68 6.17
CA VAL A 69 3.52 15.39 7.15
C VAL A 69 3.84 14.92 8.57
N ALA A 70 3.94 13.60 8.78
CA ALA A 70 4.30 13.01 10.05
C ALA A 70 5.75 13.34 10.46
N SER A 71 6.73 13.05 9.59
CA SER A 71 8.16 13.22 9.93
C SER A 71 8.64 14.66 10.07
N LYS A 72 7.88 15.64 9.54
CA LYS A 72 8.16 17.07 9.65
C LYS A 72 7.23 17.81 10.59
N HIS A 73 6.31 17.12 11.28
CA HIS A 73 5.29 17.74 12.13
C HIS A 73 4.51 18.85 11.41
N TYR A 74 4.20 18.67 10.12
CA TYR A 74 3.60 19.72 9.30
C TYR A 74 2.20 20.12 9.80
N ALA A 75 1.39 19.14 10.24
CA ALA A 75 0.05 19.42 10.75
C ALA A 75 0.09 20.38 11.96
N THR A 76 0.99 20.14 12.91
CA THR A 76 1.19 21.03 14.07
C THR A 76 1.61 22.43 13.64
N GLN A 77 2.56 22.53 12.71
CA GLN A 77 3.02 23.83 12.19
C GLN A 77 1.92 24.57 11.43
N TYR A 78 1.06 23.85 10.70
CA TYR A 78 -0.10 24.41 10.02
C TYR A 78 -1.14 24.98 11.02
N GLU A 79 -1.35 24.31 12.16
CA GLU A 79 -2.16 24.87 13.25
C GLU A 79 -1.54 26.14 13.84
N TRP A 80 -0.21 26.17 14.05
CA TRP A 80 0.48 27.37 14.51
C TRP A 80 0.34 28.54 13.54
N GLN A 81 0.38 28.29 12.23
CA GLN A 81 0.13 29.32 11.23
C GLN A 81 -1.27 29.91 11.40
N LYS A 82 -2.32 29.09 11.57
CA LYS A 82 -3.69 29.57 11.82
C LYS A 82 -3.81 30.38 13.11
N GLN A 83 -2.96 30.08 14.08
CA GLN A 83 -2.86 30.79 15.36
C GLN A 83 -1.94 32.02 15.31
N HIS A 84 -1.35 32.33 14.15
CA HIS A 84 -0.34 33.38 13.97
C HIS A 84 0.86 33.22 14.93
N ARG A 85 1.19 31.98 15.26
CA ARG A 85 2.21 31.62 16.23
C ARG A 85 3.51 31.27 15.51
N TRP A 86 4.58 31.98 15.87
CA TRP A 86 5.94 31.64 15.47
C TRP A 86 6.63 30.86 16.59
N ALA A 87 6.93 29.57 16.36
CA ALA A 87 7.63 28.76 17.36
C ALA A 87 9.10 29.23 17.50
N THR A 88 9.47 29.67 18.70
CA THR A 88 10.84 30.12 19.01
C THR A 88 11.68 29.04 19.68
N ASP A 89 11.04 28.08 20.34
CA ASP A 89 11.72 26.92 20.93
C ASP A 89 11.78 25.77 19.93
N ARG A 90 13.00 25.41 19.52
CA ARG A 90 13.24 24.29 18.60
C ARG A 90 12.89 22.93 19.21
N SER A 91 12.78 22.84 20.53
CA SER A 91 12.41 21.60 21.22
C SER A 91 11.00 21.13 20.87
N GLU A 92 10.13 22.05 20.44
CA GLU A 92 8.75 21.76 20.05
C GLU A 92 8.63 20.96 18.74
N LEU A 93 9.71 20.92 17.94
CA LEU A 93 9.82 20.11 16.73
C LEU A 93 10.82 18.94 16.91
N ARG A 94 11.17 18.61 18.16
CA ARG A 94 11.98 17.43 18.47
C ARG A 94 11.28 16.18 17.93
N GLY A 95 12.01 15.35 17.21
CA GLY A 95 11.47 14.18 16.51
C GLY A 95 11.42 14.36 14.99
N THR A 96 11.56 15.61 14.50
CA THR A 96 11.72 15.88 13.06
C THR A 96 12.87 15.06 12.49
N THR A 97 12.63 14.39 11.37
CA THR A 97 13.57 13.42 10.81
C THR A 97 13.41 13.30 9.29
N ASP A 98 14.36 12.69 8.60
CA ASP A 98 14.30 12.41 7.16
C ASP A 98 14.28 10.89 6.90
N TRP A 99 14.29 10.45 5.64
CA TRP A 99 14.19 9.04 5.27
C TRP A 99 15.55 8.39 4.96
N VAL A 100 16.66 9.13 5.07
CA VAL A 100 17.98 8.62 4.69
C VAL A 100 18.39 7.51 5.64
N GLY A 101 18.70 6.33 5.07
CA GLY A 101 19.14 5.15 5.82
C GLY A 101 18.05 4.43 6.62
N LYS A 102 16.81 4.95 6.65
CA LYS A 102 15.67 4.26 7.28
C LYS A 102 15.18 3.10 6.46
N THR A 103 14.55 2.12 7.10
CA THR A 103 14.02 0.93 6.43
C THR A 103 12.51 1.01 6.29
N VAL A 104 12.00 0.93 5.05
CA VAL A 104 10.58 0.83 4.76
C VAL A 104 10.25 -0.60 4.34
N GLY A 105 9.38 -1.24 5.11
CA GLY A 105 8.80 -2.54 4.77
C GLY A 105 7.58 -2.35 3.88
N ILE A 106 7.48 -3.12 2.81
CA ILE A 106 6.34 -3.09 1.88
C ILE A 106 5.70 -4.48 1.85
N ALA A 107 4.57 -4.61 2.53
CA ALA A 107 3.74 -5.81 2.49
C ALA A 107 2.86 -5.79 1.24
N GLY A 108 3.25 -6.56 0.22
CA GLY A 108 2.62 -6.53 -1.10
C GLY A 108 3.45 -5.79 -2.14
N TYR A 109 4.43 -6.49 -2.72
CA TYR A 109 5.34 -5.93 -3.72
C TYR A 109 4.82 -6.03 -5.18
N GLY A 110 3.58 -5.60 -5.39
CA GLY A 110 2.95 -5.42 -6.70
C GLY A 110 3.24 -4.04 -7.31
N SER A 111 2.46 -3.62 -8.30
CA SER A 111 2.68 -2.33 -8.99
C SER A 111 2.72 -1.11 -8.03
N ILE A 112 1.78 -1.03 -7.08
CA ILE A 112 1.74 0.05 -6.07
C ILE A 112 2.98 -0.01 -5.19
N GLY A 113 3.25 -1.17 -4.58
CA GLY A 113 4.40 -1.37 -3.70
C GLY A 113 5.74 -1.05 -4.38
N ARG A 114 5.89 -1.40 -5.67
CA ARG A 114 7.07 -1.06 -6.48
C ARG A 114 7.23 0.45 -6.68
N GLN A 115 6.15 1.17 -6.97
CA GLN A 115 6.23 2.62 -7.14
C GLN A 115 6.50 3.32 -5.81
N VAL A 116 5.88 2.86 -4.71
CA VAL A 116 6.19 3.35 -3.35
C VAL A 116 7.68 3.11 -3.02
N ALA A 117 8.20 1.91 -3.31
CA ALA A 117 9.61 1.58 -3.12
C ALA A 117 10.55 2.52 -3.88
N ARG A 118 10.21 2.80 -5.15
CA ARG A 118 10.98 3.72 -6.00
C ARG A 118 11.11 5.10 -5.37
N VAL A 119 10.00 5.67 -4.90
CA VAL A 119 10.00 7.03 -4.36
C VAL A 119 10.71 7.08 -3.00
N PHE A 120 10.47 6.11 -2.10
CA PHE A 120 11.22 6.03 -0.84
C PHE A 120 12.72 5.81 -1.05
N SER A 121 13.11 4.97 -2.02
CA SER A 121 14.51 4.76 -2.36
C SER A 121 15.17 6.05 -2.87
N ALA A 122 14.44 6.86 -3.64
CA ALA A 122 14.91 8.19 -4.07
C ALA A 122 15.08 9.17 -2.89
N LEU A 123 14.33 8.99 -1.79
CA LEU A 123 14.53 9.73 -0.54
C LEU A 123 15.65 9.15 0.36
N GLY A 124 16.38 8.14 -0.12
CA GLY A 124 17.50 7.52 0.60
C GLY A 124 17.12 6.39 1.56
N ALA A 125 15.88 5.90 1.53
CA ALA A 125 15.44 4.78 2.35
C ALA A 125 15.88 3.42 1.78
N ASN A 126 16.06 2.46 2.68
CA ASN A 126 16.22 1.04 2.37
C ASN A 126 14.83 0.39 2.24
N ILE A 127 14.66 -0.53 1.30
CA ILE A 127 13.38 -1.21 1.07
C ILE A 127 13.47 -2.69 1.43
N HIS A 128 12.54 -3.17 2.26
CA HIS A 128 12.28 -4.58 2.50
C HIS A 128 10.94 -4.97 1.86
N ALA A 129 10.93 -5.95 0.97
CA ALA A 129 9.72 -6.41 0.31
C ALA A 129 9.18 -7.69 0.95
N TYR A 130 7.86 -7.79 1.10
CA TYR A 130 7.17 -9.01 1.52
C TYR A 130 6.15 -9.46 0.46
N THR A 131 6.24 -10.73 0.05
CA THR A 131 5.35 -11.34 -0.96
C THR A 131 4.85 -12.71 -0.52
N ALA A 132 3.66 -13.13 -0.96
CA ALA A 132 3.15 -14.46 -0.63
C ALA A 132 4.07 -15.60 -1.12
N SER A 133 4.59 -15.47 -2.35
CA SER A 133 5.49 -16.45 -2.95
C SER A 133 6.96 -15.98 -2.90
N PRO A 134 7.93 -16.90 -2.78
CA PRO A 134 9.35 -16.56 -2.84
C PRO A 134 9.77 -15.91 -4.16
N ARG A 135 10.76 -15.02 -4.09
CA ARG A 135 11.32 -14.29 -5.24
C ARG A 135 12.87 -14.39 -5.25
N PRO A 136 13.45 -15.60 -5.37
CA PRO A 136 14.87 -15.83 -5.17
C PRO A 136 15.76 -15.30 -6.31
N THR A 137 15.23 -15.21 -7.53
CA THR A 137 16.01 -14.83 -8.73
C THR A 137 15.58 -13.47 -9.30
N PRO A 138 16.44 -12.75 -10.03
CA PRO A 138 16.05 -11.54 -10.75
C PRO A 138 14.83 -11.73 -11.66
N SER A 139 14.76 -12.84 -12.39
CA SER A 139 13.61 -13.16 -13.24
C SER A 139 12.31 -13.32 -12.45
N SER A 140 12.38 -13.94 -11.25
CA SER A 140 11.21 -14.06 -10.39
C SER A 140 10.76 -12.71 -9.82
N ARG A 141 11.67 -11.73 -9.68
CA ARG A 141 11.41 -10.38 -9.15
C ARG A 141 10.95 -9.38 -10.20
N ALA A 142 11.13 -9.67 -11.49
CA ALA A 142 10.68 -8.81 -12.57
C ALA A 142 9.15 -8.59 -12.51
N ASP A 143 8.72 -7.36 -12.77
CA ASP A 143 7.29 -7.07 -12.91
C ASP A 143 6.81 -7.58 -14.27
N THR A 144 5.69 -8.30 -14.24
CA THR A 144 5.04 -8.86 -15.44
C THR A 144 3.66 -8.24 -15.69
N GLY A 145 3.21 -7.37 -14.78
CA GLY A 145 1.99 -6.60 -14.90
C GLY A 145 2.16 -5.34 -15.74
N TYR A 146 1.06 -4.62 -15.91
CA TYR A 146 1.11 -3.27 -16.44
C TYR A 146 1.60 -2.31 -15.35
N PHE A 147 2.34 -1.28 -15.74
CA PHE A 147 2.69 -0.14 -14.91
C PHE A 147 2.84 1.09 -15.80
N VAL A 148 2.66 2.28 -15.21
CA VAL A 148 2.83 3.54 -15.95
C VAL A 148 4.31 3.69 -16.37
N PRO A 149 4.61 4.03 -17.64
CA PRO A 149 6.00 4.21 -18.08
C PRO A 149 6.79 5.18 -17.19
N GLY A 150 8.05 4.84 -16.90
CA GLY A 150 8.93 5.64 -16.03
C GLY A 150 8.69 5.45 -14.52
N THR A 151 7.79 4.54 -14.13
CA THR A 151 7.41 4.30 -12.73
C THR A 151 7.69 2.85 -12.32
N GLY A 152 7.55 2.57 -11.01
CA GLY A 152 7.74 1.25 -10.44
C GLY A 152 9.20 0.81 -10.35
N ASP A 153 9.35 -0.51 -10.29
CA ASP A 153 10.62 -1.23 -10.24
C ASP A 153 10.53 -2.44 -11.19
N PRO A 154 10.69 -2.23 -12.51
CA PRO A 154 10.45 -3.29 -13.49
C PRO A 154 11.35 -4.52 -13.29
N SER A 155 12.59 -4.34 -12.84
CA SER A 155 13.55 -5.42 -12.56
C SER A 155 13.38 -6.04 -11.17
N GLY A 156 12.68 -5.39 -10.24
CA GLY A 156 12.61 -5.85 -8.85
C GLY A 156 13.95 -5.74 -8.13
N SER A 157 14.75 -4.75 -8.49
CA SER A 157 16.11 -4.55 -7.97
C SER A 157 16.19 -3.59 -6.79
N ILE A 158 15.11 -2.86 -6.48
CA ILE A 158 15.10 -1.85 -5.40
C ILE A 158 15.16 -2.48 -4.00
N PRO A 159 14.43 -3.57 -3.68
CA PRO A 159 14.46 -4.12 -2.33
C PRO A 159 15.84 -4.70 -1.99
N ARG A 160 16.36 -4.30 -0.82
CA ARG A 160 17.60 -4.86 -0.25
C ARG A 160 17.38 -6.24 0.37
N ALA A 161 16.16 -6.50 0.83
CA ALA A 161 15.76 -7.78 1.38
C ALA A 161 14.39 -8.18 0.86
N TRP A 162 14.24 -9.49 0.62
CA TRP A 162 12.99 -10.11 0.19
C TRP A 162 12.57 -11.14 1.23
N TYR A 163 11.38 -10.95 1.76
CA TYR A 163 10.71 -11.85 2.66
C TYR A 163 9.51 -12.45 1.96
N SER A 164 9.15 -13.68 2.33
CA SER A 164 7.98 -14.32 1.72
C SER A 164 7.34 -15.37 2.60
N GLY A 165 6.05 -15.58 2.37
CA GLY A 165 5.26 -16.64 2.96
C GLY A 165 3.82 -16.21 3.23
N THR A 166 3.05 -17.14 3.77
CA THR A 166 1.66 -16.92 4.19
C THR A 166 1.42 -17.36 5.63
N SER A 167 2.48 -17.77 6.36
CA SER A 167 2.39 -18.16 7.76
C SER A 167 2.67 -16.96 8.67
N LYS A 168 2.12 -17.01 9.89
CA LYS A 168 2.38 -16.00 10.92
C LYS A 168 3.87 -15.82 11.20
N THR A 169 4.63 -16.92 11.26
CA THR A 169 6.08 -16.90 11.43
C THR A 169 6.81 -16.14 10.32
N SER A 170 6.44 -16.36 9.05
CA SER A 170 7.05 -15.65 7.93
C SER A 170 6.74 -14.15 7.95
N LEU A 171 5.51 -13.78 8.34
CA LEU A 171 5.11 -12.38 8.52
C LEU A 171 5.90 -11.73 9.67
N HIS A 172 5.99 -12.40 10.83
CA HIS A 172 6.72 -11.86 11.98
C HIS A 172 8.21 -11.68 11.71
N THR A 173 8.82 -12.58 10.92
CA THR A 173 10.22 -12.43 10.49
C THR A 173 10.42 -11.17 9.65
N PHE A 174 9.46 -10.87 8.75
CA PHE A 174 9.46 -9.62 8.00
C PHE A 174 9.24 -8.40 8.89
N LEU A 175 8.25 -8.43 9.79
CA LEU A 175 7.95 -7.29 10.68
C LEU A 175 9.11 -6.99 11.65
N ALA A 176 9.82 -8.03 12.11
CA ALA A 176 10.98 -7.91 12.99
C ALA A 176 12.26 -7.47 12.26
N SER A 177 12.21 -7.21 10.94
CA SER A 177 13.40 -6.88 10.14
C SER A 177 13.94 -5.44 10.33
N GLY A 178 13.53 -4.74 11.38
CA GLY A 178 14.02 -3.41 11.74
C GLY A 178 13.39 -2.28 10.93
N LEU A 179 12.09 -2.37 10.68
CA LEU A 179 11.33 -1.39 9.92
C LEU A 179 11.21 -0.06 10.69
N ASP A 180 11.40 1.06 10.01
CA ASP A 180 11.04 2.41 10.46
C ASP A 180 9.60 2.74 10.03
N ALA A 181 9.15 2.18 8.92
CA ALA A 181 7.77 2.26 8.47
C ALA A 181 7.32 0.95 7.80
N LEU A 182 6.03 0.65 7.91
CA LEU A 182 5.37 -0.45 7.21
C LEU A 182 4.29 0.09 6.29
N VAL A 183 4.40 -0.18 4.99
CA VAL A 183 3.37 0.09 3.98
C VAL A 183 2.62 -1.21 3.70
N ILE A 184 1.31 -1.20 3.89
CA ILE A 184 0.40 -2.29 3.57
C ILE A 184 -0.21 -2.03 2.18
N ALA A 185 0.13 -2.92 1.24
CA ALA A 185 -0.30 -2.92 -0.15
C ALA A 185 -0.78 -4.33 -0.59
N LEU A 186 -1.28 -5.13 0.35
CA LEU A 186 -1.81 -6.48 0.11
C LEU A 186 -3.24 -6.42 -0.43
N PRO A 187 -3.66 -7.35 -1.30
CA PRO A 187 -5.07 -7.51 -1.62
C PRO A 187 -5.85 -8.00 -0.39
N LEU A 188 -7.12 -7.59 -0.28
CA LEU A 188 -8.04 -8.15 0.72
C LEU A 188 -8.62 -9.47 0.23
N THR A 189 -8.37 -10.51 0.99
CA THR A 189 -8.83 -11.89 0.78
C THR A 189 -9.20 -12.48 2.14
N PRO A 190 -9.89 -13.63 2.20
CA PRO A 190 -10.11 -14.32 3.47
C PRO A 190 -8.82 -14.58 4.27
N ALA A 191 -7.69 -14.81 3.58
CA ALA A 191 -6.41 -15.09 4.21
C ALA A 191 -5.64 -13.83 4.69
N THR A 192 -6.01 -12.65 4.22
CA THR A 192 -5.34 -11.38 4.56
C THR A 192 -6.22 -10.45 5.41
N ARG A 193 -7.50 -10.80 5.62
CA ARG A 193 -8.39 -10.09 6.54
C ARG A 193 -7.84 -10.16 7.96
N HIS A 194 -7.75 -9.01 8.62
CA HIS A 194 -7.17 -8.81 9.95
C HIS A 194 -5.79 -9.46 10.13
N LEU A 195 -5.00 -9.49 9.05
CA LEU A 195 -3.64 -10.03 9.08
C LEU A 195 -2.72 -9.24 10.03
N PHE A 196 -3.02 -7.96 10.24
CA PHE A 196 -2.29 -7.09 11.16
C PHE A 196 -3.15 -6.78 12.38
N GLY A 197 -2.89 -7.49 13.48
CA GLY A 197 -3.53 -7.26 14.78
C GLY A 197 -2.51 -6.93 15.88
N GLU A 198 -2.93 -7.09 17.13
CA GLU A 198 -2.12 -6.72 18.30
C GLU A 198 -0.76 -7.43 18.33
N GLU A 199 -0.70 -8.72 17.97
CA GLU A 199 0.57 -9.45 17.92
C GLU A 199 1.54 -8.87 16.88
N GLU A 200 1.06 -8.55 15.68
CA GLU A 200 1.88 -7.98 14.61
C GLU A 200 2.37 -6.58 14.96
N PHE A 201 1.51 -5.75 15.58
CA PHE A 201 1.92 -4.42 16.06
C PHE A 201 2.95 -4.52 17.19
N ASN A 202 2.82 -5.48 18.08
CA ASN A 202 3.83 -5.74 19.11
C ASN A 202 5.17 -6.15 18.51
N VAL A 203 5.20 -7.01 17.47
CA VAL A 203 6.44 -7.36 16.77
C VAL A 203 7.04 -6.12 16.09
N LEU A 204 6.22 -5.32 15.43
CA LEU A 204 6.63 -4.12 14.71
C LEU A 204 7.12 -2.99 15.64
N GLY A 205 6.55 -2.88 16.84
CA GLY A 205 6.94 -1.92 17.88
C GLY A 205 8.19 -2.33 18.65
N ARG A 206 8.48 -3.63 18.75
CA ARG A 206 9.72 -4.18 19.32
C ARG A 206 10.87 -4.08 18.33
N ARG A 207 11.37 -2.87 18.07
CA ARG A 207 12.60 -2.76 17.28
C ARG A 207 13.76 -3.34 18.09
N ALA A 208 14.40 -4.38 17.55
CA ALA A 208 15.65 -4.91 18.10
C ALA A 208 16.68 -3.78 18.17
N LEU A 209 17.21 -3.54 19.37
CA LEU A 209 18.44 -2.77 19.53
C LEU A 209 19.50 -3.39 18.60
N PRO A 210 20.32 -2.59 17.90
CA PRO A 210 21.40 -3.16 17.12
C PRO A 210 22.24 -4.07 18.01
N ALA A 211 22.60 -5.26 17.51
CA ALA A 211 23.48 -6.17 18.21
C ALA A 211 24.78 -5.41 18.60
N PRO A 212 25.31 -5.59 19.82
CA PRO A 212 26.50 -4.87 20.25
C PRO A 212 27.66 -5.25 19.32
N THR A 213 28.08 -4.31 18.47
CA THR A 213 29.34 -4.43 17.75
C THR A 213 30.44 -4.33 18.79
N SER A 214 31.22 -5.41 18.94
CA SER A 214 32.37 -5.48 19.84
C SER A 214 33.48 -4.57 19.33
N THR A 215 33.38 -3.26 19.55
CA THR A 215 34.44 -2.23 19.55
C THR A 215 33.84 -0.83 19.43
N SER A 216 33.27 -0.30 20.52
CA SER A 216 33.25 1.17 20.74
C SER A 216 32.90 1.48 22.19
N THR A 217 33.75 2.29 22.81
CA THR A 217 33.66 2.90 24.14
C THR A 217 32.27 3.51 24.43
N PRO A 218 31.79 3.47 25.69
CA PRO A 218 30.46 3.97 26.04
C PRO A 218 30.47 5.49 26.18
N THR A 219 30.22 6.19 25.09
CA THR A 219 29.69 7.57 25.13
C THR A 219 28.28 7.56 24.54
N ALA A 220 27.37 6.83 25.18
CA ALA A 220 25.96 6.86 24.84
C ALA A 220 25.32 8.11 25.48
N SER A 221 25.01 9.11 24.64
CA SER A 221 24.15 10.22 25.01
C SER A 221 22.74 9.69 25.33
N PRO A 222 22.06 10.14 26.40
CA PRO A 222 20.79 9.58 26.89
C PRO A 222 19.56 10.03 26.06
N THR A 223 19.67 10.11 24.74
CA THR A 223 18.64 10.68 23.85
C THR A 223 18.00 9.66 22.90
N SER A 224 17.93 8.38 23.26
CA SER A 224 17.25 7.38 22.44
C SER A 224 15.73 7.60 22.47
N ILE A 225 15.21 8.37 21.52
CA ILE A 225 13.78 8.38 21.17
C ILE A 225 13.39 6.91 20.91
N PRO A 226 12.32 6.38 21.55
CA PRO A 226 11.83 5.04 21.25
C PRO A 226 11.55 4.95 19.74
N LYS A 227 12.31 4.11 19.04
CA LYS A 227 12.19 3.95 17.58
C LYS A 227 11.08 2.96 17.25
N THR A 228 9.83 3.36 17.45
CA THR A 228 8.66 2.60 17.03
C THR A 228 8.33 2.88 15.56
N SER A 229 7.69 1.93 14.89
CA SER A 229 7.42 2.03 13.44
C SER A 229 6.22 2.93 13.14
N PHE A 230 6.20 3.53 11.95
CA PHE A 230 5.03 4.22 11.41
C PHE A 230 4.25 3.29 10.45
N LEU A 231 2.93 3.22 10.59
CA LEU A 231 2.09 2.35 9.75
C LEU A 231 1.44 3.15 8.61
N ILE A 232 1.41 2.59 7.40
CA ILE A 232 0.68 3.16 6.27
C ILE A 232 -0.21 2.07 5.68
N ASN A 233 -1.52 2.30 5.63
CA ASN A 233 -2.44 1.40 4.92
C ASN A 233 -3.04 2.13 3.72
N ILE A 234 -2.72 1.63 2.52
CA ILE A 234 -3.26 2.12 1.24
C ILE A 234 -4.06 1.06 0.48
N ALA A 235 -4.42 -0.02 1.18
CA ALA A 235 -5.01 -1.19 0.57
C ALA A 235 -6.50 -1.31 0.90
N ARG A 236 -6.84 -1.84 2.08
CA ARG A 236 -8.22 -1.97 2.57
C ARG A 236 -8.22 -1.90 4.10
N GLY A 237 -9.24 -1.27 4.69
CA GLY A 237 -9.42 -1.19 6.14
C GLY A 237 -9.38 -2.56 6.82
N PRO A 238 -10.18 -3.56 6.35
CA PRO A 238 -10.25 -4.89 6.96
C PRO A 238 -8.96 -5.74 6.89
N LEU A 239 -7.84 -5.22 6.41
CA LEU A 239 -6.53 -5.89 6.58
C LEU A 239 -6.00 -5.73 8.00
N ILE A 240 -6.46 -4.70 8.70
CA ILE A 240 -6.06 -4.33 10.06
C ILE A 240 -7.22 -4.61 11.01
N ASP A 241 -6.91 -5.13 12.19
CA ASP A 241 -7.82 -5.01 13.34
C ASP A 241 -7.78 -3.56 13.86
N GLN A 242 -8.84 -2.79 13.61
CA GLN A 242 -8.91 -1.37 13.94
C GLN A 242 -8.81 -1.10 15.45
N ALA A 243 -9.38 -1.97 16.30
CA ALA A 243 -9.30 -1.81 17.74
C ALA A 243 -7.86 -2.01 18.24
N ALA A 244 -7.17 -3.01 17.69
CA ALA A 244 -5.75 -3.23 17.97
C ALA A 244 -4.88 -2.04 17.50
N LEU A 245 -5.21 -1.43 16.35
CA LEU A 245 -4.50 -0.26 15.85
C LEU A 245 -4.68 0.94 16.79
N ILE A 246 -5.92 1.25 17.19
CA ILE A 246 -6.22 2.35 18.12
C ILE A 246 -5.45 2.16 19.44
N LYS A 247 -5.45 0.94 19.97
CA LYS A 247 -4.68 0.60 21.18
C LYS A 247 -3.18 0.85 20.98
N ALA A 248 -2.60 0.32 19.90
CA ALA A 248 -1.18 0.43 19.60
C ALA A 248 -0.72 1.87 19.35
N LEU A 249 -1.59 2.73 18.83
CA LEU A 249 -1.35 4.17 18.69
C LEU A 249 -1.40 4.88 20.04
N ASN A 250 -2.40 4.57 20.87
CA ASN A 250 -2.62 5.25 22.13
C ASN A 250 -1.59 4.89 23.21
N ASP A 251 -1.12 3.63 23.21
CA ASP A 251 -0.08 3.12 24.12
C ASP A 251 1.36 3.34 23.60
N GLY A 252 1.51 3.84 22.38
CA GLY A 252 2.80 4.18 21.77
C GLY A 252 3.57 3.00 21.20
N THR A 253 2.97 1.80 21.10
CA THR A 253 3.54 0.65 20.38
C THR A 253 3.87 1.01 18.93
N LEU A 254 3.04 1.83 18.30
CA LEU A 254 3.31 2.46 17.00
C LEU A 254 3.56 3.96 17.18
N SER A 255 4.46 4.51 16.36
CA SER A 255 4.76 5.96 16.39
C SER A 255 3.62 6.81 15.82
N GLY A 256 2.81 6.21 14.94
CA GLY A 256 1.70 6.83 14.24
C GLY A 256 1.22 5.96 13.10
N ALA A 257 0.14 6.40 12.44
CA ALA A 257 -0.38 5.74 11.25
C ALA A 257 -0.91 6.75 10.21
N ALA A 258 -0.90 6.35 8.94
CA ALA A 258 -1.60 7.05 7.86
C ALA A 258 -2.55 6.08 7.15
N LEU A 259 -3.82 6.44 7.04
CA LEU A 259 -4.90 5.61 6.52
C LEU A 259 -5.70 6.39 5.48
N ASP A 260 -5.82 5.87 4.27
CA ASP A 260 -6.83 6.32 3.29
C ASP A 260 -8.02 5.35 3.22
N VAL A 261 -8.02 4.30 4.04
CA VAL A 261 -9.03 3.25 4.09
C VAL A 261 -9.38 2.97 5.55
N ALA A 262 -10.63 2.59 5.82
CA ALA A 262 -11.16 2.34 7.16
C ALA A 262 -12.05 1.09 7.19
N ASP A 263 -12.33 0.57 8.39
CA ASP A 263 -13.32 -0.49 8.59
C ASP A 263 -14.20 -0.16 9.83
N PRO A 264 -15.48 0.21 9.65
CA PRO A 264 -16.24 0.23 8.40
C PRO A 264 -15.91 1.44 7.50
N GLU A 265 -16.29 1.34 6.22
CA GLU A 265 -16.16 2.41 5.24
C GLU A 265 -17.54 2.78 4.65
N PRO A 266 -18.02 4.03 4.75
CA PRO A 266 -17.35 5.21 5.33
C PRO A 266 -17.15 5.11 6.85
N LEU A 267 -16.10 5.75 7.36
CA LEU A 267 -15.78 5.80 8.79
C LEU A 267 -16.87 6.62 9.54
N PRO A 268 -17.56 6.04 10.54
CA PRO A 268 -18.58 6.75 11.31
C PRO A 268 -18.04 7.99 12.02
N ALA A 269 -18.87 9.03 12.18
CA ALA A 269 -18.44 10.30 12.77
C ALA A 269 -18.08 10.20 14.25
N ASP A 270 -18.56 9.17 14.95
CA ASP A 270 -18.32 8.85 16.35
C ASP A 270 -17.28 7.73 16.55
N ASP A 271 -16.60 7.30 15.48
CA ASP A 271 -15.60 6.25 15.57
C ASP A 271 -14.36 6.70 16.37
N PRO A 272 -13.90 5.92 17.36
CA PRO A 272 -12.75 6.29 18.20
C PRO A 272 -11.42 6.41 17.44
N LEU A 273 -11.33 5.93 16.19
CA LEU A 273 -10.15 6.10 15.35
C LEU A 273 -9.84 7.59 15.10
N TRP A 274 -10.85 8.46 15.04
CA TRP A 274 -10.65 9.91 14.85
C TRP A 274 -9.83 10.55 15.97
N ASP A 275 -9.93 10.04 17.19
CA ASP A 275 -9.27 10.57 18.38
C ASP A 275 -7.97 9.82 18.73
N ALA A 276 -7.60 8.79 17.97
CA ALA A 276 -6.37 8.04 18.21
C ALA A 276 -5.14 8.93 18.02
N LYS A 277 -4.11 8.71 18.83
CA LYS A 277 -2.88 9.52 18.76
C LYS A 277 -2.12 9.32 17.45
N ASN A 278 -1.57 10.40 16.91
CA ASN A 278 -0.65 10.40 15.77
C ASN A 278 -1.17 9.66 14.52
N VAL A 279 -2.48 9.71 14.28
CA VAL A 279 -3.11 9.14 13.09
C VAL A 279 -3.41 10.23 12.06
N ILE A 280 -3.15 9.95 10.79
CA ILE A 280 -3.58 10.74 9.65
C ILE A 280 -4.64 9.93 8.93
N ILE A 281 -5.86 10.46 8.82
CA ILE A 281 -6.97 9.80 8.15
C ILE A 281 -7.41 10.68 6.99
N THR A 282 -7.53 10.09 5.80
CA THR A 282 -8.18 10.73 4.65
C THR A 282 -9.29 9.83 4.12
N PRO A 283 -10.28 10.37 3.38
CA PRO A 283 -11.17 9.53 2.59
C PRO A 283 -10.39 8.64 1.61
N HIS A 284 -11.04 7.60 1.09
CA HIS A 284 -10.49 6.66 0.11
C HIS A 284 -10.29 7.32 -1.26
N ALA A 285 -9.22 8.10 -1.32
CA ALA A 285 -8.97 9.08 -2.38
C ALA A 285 -7.53 9.03 -2.91
N SER A 286 -6.63 8.21 -2.34
CA SER A 286 -5.21 8.18 -2.74
C SER A 286 -4.99 7.83 -4.22
N SER A 287 -5.94 7.14 -4.85
CA SER A 287 -5.89 6.76 -6.26
C SER A 287 -6.57 7.76 -7.20
N LEU A 288 -7.29 8.76 -6.67
CA LEU A 288 -8.01 9.74 -7.48
C LEU A 288 -7.02 10.69 -8.17
N GLY A 289 -7.36 11.11 -9.39
CA GLY A 289 -6.54 12.03 -10.18
C GLY A 289 -7.13 12.26 -11.56
N LEU A 290 -6.75 13.37 -12.20
CA LEU A 290 -7.21 13.73 -13.54
C LEU A 290 -6.76 12.71 -14.60
N GLU A 291 -5.65 12.03 -14.34
CA GLU A 291 -5.02 11.05 -15.23
C GLU A 291 -5.70 9.69 -15.18
N TYR A 292 -6.58 9.44 -14.20
CA TYR A 292 -7.16 8.11 -13.94
C TYR A 292 -7.87 7.54 -15.17
N VAL A 293 -8.82 8.30 -15.71
CA VAL A 293 -9.66 7.87 -16.84
C VAL A 293 -8.78 7.62 -18.07
N ARG A 294 -7.84 8.52 -18.35
CA ARG A 294 -6.91 8.39 -19.47
C ARG A 294 -6.05 7.13 -19.33
N ARG A 295 -5.39 6.92 -18.18
CA ARG A 295 -4.51 5.76 -17.96
C ARG A 295 -5.27 4.43 -18.01
N SER A 296 -6.49 4.41 -17.49
CA SER A 296 -7.37 3.24 -17.58
C SER A 296 -7.73 2.92 -19.03
N TYR A 297 -8.07 3.95 -19.81
CA TYR A 297 -8.34 3.78 -21.24
C TYR A 297 -7.10 3.32 -22.03
N ASP A 298 -5.92 3.89 -21.77
CA ASP A 298 -4.66 3.48 -22.42
C ASP A 298 -4.35 1.99 -22.16
N LEU A 299 -4.58 1.52 -20.93
CA LEU A 299 -4.44 0.11 -20.58
C LEU A 299 -5.51 -0.77 -21.25
N PHE A 300 -6.76 -0.31 -21.31
CA PHE A 300 -7.80 -1.01 -22.07
C PHE A 300 -7.41 -1.18 -23.54
N MET A 301 -6.96 -0.11 -24.20
CA MET A 301 -6.50 -0.14 -25.60
C MET A 301 -5.32 -1.11 -25.77
N THR A 302 -4.35 -1.07 -24.84
CA THR A 302 -3.22 -2.01 -24.83
C THR A 302 -3.69 -3.46 -24.76
N ASN A 303 -4.65 -3.77 -23.87
CA ASN A 303 -5.21 -5.12 -23.75
C ASN A 303 -6.04 -5.53 -24.97
N TRP A 304 -6.76 -4.60 -25.58
CA TRP A 304 -7.47 -4.87 -26.82
C TRP A 304 -6.50 -5.27 -27.93
N GLU A 305 -5.47 -4.47 -28.18
CA GLU A 305 -4.47 -4.79 -29.21
C GLU A 305 -3.75 -6.13 -28.96
N ARG A 306 -3.37 -6.39 -27.71
CA ARG A 306 -2.78 -7.68 -27.29
C ARG A 306 -3.70 -8.84 -27.63
N ARG A 307 -4.99 -8.69 -27.37
CA ARG A 307 -5.98 -9.72 -27.66
C ARG A 307 -6.06 -10.02 -29.16
N GLU A 308 -6.11 -8.98 -30.00
CA GLU A 308 -6.18 -9.15 -31.46
C GLU A 308 -4.92 -9.84 -32.01
N ARG A 309 -3.78 -9.69 -31.34
CA ARG A 309 -2.52 -10.40 -31.65
C ARG A 309 -2.39 -11.79 -31.00
N GLY A 310 -3.36 -12.22 -30.19
CA GLY A 310 -3.28 -13.49 -29.45
C GLY A 310 -2.25 -13.49 -28.30
N GLU A 311 -1.85 -12.31 -27.83
CA GLU A 311 -0.91 -12.13 -26.73
C GLU A 311 -1.60 -12.21 -25.36
N ARG A 312 -0.78 -12.45 -24.32
CA ARG A 312 -1.26 -12.44 -22.93
C ARG A 312 -1.75 -11.05 -22.51
N LEU A 313 -2.98 -10.99 -22.01
CA LEU A 313 -3.56 -9.78 -21.43
C LEU A 313 -2.88 -9.41 -20.11
N PHE A 314 -2.72 -8.11 -19.88
CA PHE A 314 -2.37 -7.57 -18.58
C PHE A 314 -3.56 -7.61 -17.63
N ASN A 315 -3.26 -7.84 -16.35
CA ASN A 315 -4.21 -7.78 -15.24
C ASN A 315 -5.47 -8.61 -15.48
N LEU A 316 -5.31 -9.76 -16.12
CA LEU A 316 -6.36 -10.75 -16.24
C LEU A 316 -6.68 -11.29 -14.85
N VAL A 317 -7.94 -11.16 -14.43
CA VAL A 317 -8.42 -11.62 -13.13
C VAL A 317 -8.28 -13.13 -13.01
N ASP A 318 -7.61 -13.59 -11.94
CA ASP A 318 -7.61 -14.99 -11.55
C ASP A 318 -8.82 -15.26 -10.64
N ARG A 319 -9.88 -15.84 -11.23
CA ARG A 319 -11.14 -16.14 -10.53
C ARG A 319 -10.96 -17.02 -9.29
N LYS A 320 -9.91 -17.86 -9.23
CA LYS A 320 -9.64 -18.71 -8.06
C LYS A 320 -8.99 -17.94 -6.91
N LYS A 321 -8.20 -16.92 -7.25
CA LYS A 321 -7.48 -16.09 -6.26
C LYS A 321 -8.27 -14.86 -5.85
N GLY A 322 -9.23 -14.42 -6.67
CA GLY A 322 -10.06 -13.24 -6.41
C GLY A 322 -9.37 -11.92 -6.73
N TYR A 323 -8.33 -11.92 -7.55
CA TYR A 323 -7.61 -10.72 -8.03
C TYR A 323 -6.84 -11.00 -9.33
#